data_AF-A0A2V7G927-F1
#
_entry.id   AF-A0A2V7G927-F1
#
_cell.length_a   1.000
_cell.length_b   1.000
_cell.length_c   1.000
_cell.angle_alpha   90.00
_cell.angle_beta   90.00
_cell.angle_gamma   90.00
#
_symmetry.space_group_name_H-M   'P 1'
#
loop_
_entity.id
_entity.type
_entity.pdbx_description
1 polymer ?
#
loop_
_entity_poly.entity_id
_entity_poly.type
_entity_poly.pdbx_seq_one_letter_code
_entity_poly.pdbx_strand_id
1 'polypeptide(L)'
;MVARLMRHCDGKPMSPTSATPPVILIAAPQEHSLSSVLQDTQYAAAVQVHTGTLALAWAPDLRPDTIILDADLPDMSGIDACRLLHNDLRIGHNVPILILASDKPTPEQRVTALRAGAWDFVPYPLDADQLSLKLQTFVHAKRSIDLALADAAVDPGSGLHSRPALARRARELGALMTRKHGGLACIVFDLDPDPADPQAGRLLVQTARVSDVVGSLGPTEFAVLAPGTDQVGALKLVRRAAVALRGTVGGAAPESTLRVGYDSVANLTYSPIDPVALLARAAAAVRTGKPEPDAPWVRRFEGGLPVGAAVAVPALDKRRAIR
;
A
#
# COMPACT_ATOMS: atom_id res chain seq x y z
N MET A 1 -19.81 61.76 -22.08
CA MET A 1 -20.35 61.99 -20.72
C MET A 1 -20.62 60.62 -20.11
N VAL A 2 -20.00 60.08 -19.05
CA VAL A 2 -18.83 60.34 -18.18
C VAL A 2 -18.66 59.03 -17.36
N ALA A 3 -17.40 58.62 -17.09
CA ALA A 3 -16.87 57.74 -16.01
C ALA A 3 -17.43 56.31 -15.82
N ARG A 4 -16.62 55.22 -15.86
CA ARG A 4 -15.50 54.78 -15.00
C ARG A 4 -15.93 54.42 -13.56
N LEU A 5 -15.93 53.12 -13.24
CA LEU A 5 -15.42 52.63 -11.95
C LEU A 5 -14.93 51.18 -12.07
N MET A 6 -13.62 51.02 -11.91
CA MET A 6 -12.97 49.73 -11.64
C MET A 6 -13.36 49.28 -10.23
N ARG A 7 -13.69 48.00 -10.08
CA ARG A 7 -13.42 47.26 -8.84
C ARG A 7 -12.59 46.03 -9.20
N HIS A 8 -11.40 46.00 -8.63
CA HIS A 8 -10.56 44.81 -8.53
C HIS A 8 -11.34 43.72 -7.80
N CYS A 9 -11.40 42.53 -8.40
CA CYS A 9 -11.52 41.30 -7.64
C CYS A 9 -10.18 40.58 -7.80
N ASP A 10 -9.43 40.61 -6.69
CA ASP A 10 -8.22 39.85 -6.49
C ASP A 10 -8.42 38.37 -6.80
N GLY A 11 -7.35 37.75 -7.29
CA GLY A 11 -7.32 36.35 -7.60
C GLY A 11 -7.62 35.48 -6.36
N LYS A 12 -8.54 34.54 -6.55
CA LYS A 12 -8.37 33.21 -5.99
C LYS A 12 -8.72 32.23 -7.11
N PRO A 13 -7.76 31.50 -7.70
CA PRO A 13 -8.12 30.37 -8.52
C PRO A 13 -8.93 29.42 -7.64
N MET A 14 -10.18 29.17 -8.04
CA MET A 14 -11.01 28.16 -7.43
C MET A 14 -10.31 26.81 -7.61
N SER A 15 -9.79 26.26 -6.52
CA SER A 15 -9.21 24.92 -6.51
C SER A 15 -10.28 23.89 -6.90
N PRO A 16 -9.97 22.91 -7.76
CA PRO A 16 -10.90 21.87 -8.16
C PRO A 16 -11.00 20.81 -7.06
N THR A 17 -11.74 21.07 -5.98
CA THR A 17 -11.91 20.10 -4.89
C THR A 17 -13.20 19.30 -5.08
N SER A 18 -13.17 18.31 -5.97
CA SER A 18 -13.99 17.11 -5.82
C SER A 18 -13.09 16.02 -5.25
N ALA A 19 -12.67 16.16 -3.99
CA ALA A 19 -11.83 15.18 -3.32
C ALA A 19 -12.61 14.60 -2.15
N THR A 20 -12.75 13.27 -2.15
CA THR A 20 -13.32 12.49 -1.06
C THR A 20 -12.76 12.96 0.30
N PRO A 21 -13.62 13.11 1.33
CA PRO A 21 -13.16 13.60 2.62
C PRO A 21 -12.11 12.65 3.21
N PRO A 22 -11.08 13.20 3.87
CA PRO A 22 -9.98 12.40 4.40
C PRO A 22 -10.42 11.41 5.48
N VAL A 23 -9.91 10.18 5.38
CA VAL A 23 -10.19 9.09 6.31
C VAL A 23 -9.08 9.01 7.35
N ILE A 24 -9.44 9.00 8.64
CA ILE A 24 -8.49 8.86 9.75
C ILE A 24 -8.78 7.55 10.46
N LEU A 25 -7.78 6.69 10.61
CA LEU A 25 -7.87 5.49 11.46
C LEU A 25 -7.23 5.79 12.80
N ILE A 26 -7.93 5.48 13.89
CA ILE A 26 -7.48 5.73 15.25
C ILE A 26 -7.49 4.42 16.01
N ALA A 27 -6.34 3.99 16.49
CA ALA A 27 -6.23 2.88 17.44
C ALA A 27 -5.94 3.48 18.81
N ALA A 28 -6.94 3.50 19.69
CA ALA A 28 -6.78 4.02 21.05
C ALA A 28 -7.81 3.40 22.01
N PRO A 29 -7.49 3.27 23.31
CA PRO A 29 -8.45 2.89 24.33
C PRO A 29 -9.68 3.82 24.35
N GLN A 30 -10.82 3.34 24.88
CA GLN A 30 -12.06 4.13 24.93
C GLN A 30 -11.92 5.46 25.69
N GLU A 31 -11.01 5.50 26.66
CA GLU A 31 -10.77 6.64 27.55
C GLU A 31 -10.08 7.80 26.82
N HIS A 32 -9.35 7.53 25.73
CA HIS A 32 -8.68 8.53 24.90
C HIS A 32 -9.50 8.89 23.65
N SER A 33 -10.78 9.24 23.84
CA SER A 33 -11.63 9.61 22.71
C SER A 33 -11.19 10.93 22.09
N LEU A 34 -10.62 10.87 20.89
CA LEU A 34 -10.24 12.04 20.09
C LEU A 34 -11.43 12.65 19.31
N SER A 35 -12.65 12.20 19.61
CA SER A 35 -13.87 12.55 18.87
C SER A 35 -14.11 14.06 18.78
N SER A 36 -13.83 14.82 19.84
CA SER A 36 -13.99 16.28 19.85
C SER A 36 -13.06 17.00 18.87
N VAL A 37 -11.79 16.58 18.77
CA VAL A 37 -10.82 17.16 17.82
C VAL A 37 -11.21 16.89 16.37
N LEU A 38 -11.90 15.77 16.14
CA LEU A 38 -12.27 15.29 14.81
C LEU A 38 -13.63 15.81 14.35
N GLN A 39 -14.46 16.32 15.27
CA GLN A 39 -15.77 16.90 14.97
C GLN A 39 -15.67 18.33 14.40
N ASP A 40 -14.70 19.13 14.86
CA ASP A 40 -14.50 20.51 14.40
C ASP A 40 -13.66 20.62 13.11
N THR A 41 -13.28 19.48 12.54
CA THR A 41 -12.34 19.41 11.44
C THR A 41 -12.98 18.82 10.18
N GLN A 42 -12.45 19.20 9.02
CA GLN A 42 -12.87 18.77 7.67
C GLN A 42 -12.75 17.25 7.39
N TYR A 43 -12.55 16.41 8.41
CA TYR A 43 -12.38 14.96 8.31
C TYR A 43 -13.73 14.26 8.48
N ALA A 44 -14.39 13.92 7.37
CA ALA A 44 -15.75 13.36 7.43
C ALA A 44 -15.82 11.88 7.87
N ALA A 45 -14.69 11.20 8.10
CA ALA A 45 -14.66 9.78 8.45
C ALA A 45 -13.48 9.42 9.37
N ALA A 46 -13.62 9.70 10.66
CA ALA A 46 -12.78 9.09 11.68
C ALA A 46 -13.32 7.70 12.04
N VAL A 47 -12.46 6.68 11.96
CA VAL A 47 -12.77 5.31 12.37
C VAL A 47 -11.92 4.96 13.57
N GLN A 48 -12.56 4.71 14.71
CA GLN A 48 -11.87 4.31 15.94
C GLN A 48 -11.95 2.79 16.14
N VAL A 49 -10.79 2.20 16.41
CA VAL A 49 -10.60 0.83 16.88
C VAL A 49 -9.85 0.85 18.21
N HIS A 50 -9.91 -0.25 18.95
CA HIS A 50 -9.45 -0.28 20.35
C HIS A 50 -8.17 -1.07 20.56
N THR A 51 -7.63 -1.69 19.51
CA THR A 51 -6.45 -2.56 19.58
C THR A 51 -5.58 -2.40 18.34
N GLY A 52 -4.28 -2.69 18.47
CA GLY A 52 -3.34 -2.68 17.35
C GLY A 52 -3.67 -3.75 16.31
N THR A 53 -4.12 -4.93 16.76
CA THR A 53 -4.55 -6.02 15.88
C THR A 53 -5.71 -5.60 14.98
N LEU A 54 -6.71 -4.88 15.52
CA LEU A 54 -7.82 -4.35 14.71
C LEU A 54 -7.35 -3.28 13.72
N ALA A 55 -6.42 -2.41 14.13
CA ALA A 55 -5.86 -1.39 13.26
C ALA A 55 -5.14 -2.03 12.06
N LEU A 56 -4.31 -3.05 12.31
CA LEU A 56 -3.63 -3.84 11.29
C LEU A 56 -4.61 -4.56 10.34
N ALA A 57 -5.71 -5.08 10.89
CA ALA A 57 -6.72 -5.77 10.10
C ALA A 57 -7.51 -4.81 9.19
N TRP A 58 -7.85 -3.61 9.69
CA TRP A 58 -8.77 -2.69 9.01
C TRP A 58 -8.08 -1.67 8.10
N ALA A 59 -6.85 -1.25 8.42
CA ALA A 59 -6.14 -0.23 7.64
C ALA A 59 -6.06 -0.52 6.12
N PRO A 60 -5.82 -1.76 5.65
CA PRO A 60 -5.78 -2.07 4.21
C PRO A 60 -7.09 -1.79 3.48
N ASP A 61 -8.22 -2.07 4.13
CA ASP A 61 -9.56 -1.93 3.54
C ASP A 61 -10.06 -0.48 3.67
N LEU A 62 -9.75 0.18 4.79
CA LEU A 62 -10.11 1.58 5.03
C LEU A 62 -9.33 2.57 4.16
N ARG A 63 -8.08 2.22 3.78
CA ARG A 63 -7.14 3.11 3.08
C ARG A 63 -7.06 4.50 3.72
N PRO A 64 -6.65 4.59 4.99
CA PRO A 64 -6.61 5.85 5.70
C PRO A 64 -5.64 6.85 5.06
N ASP A 65 -5.97 8.13 5.14
CA ASP A 65 -5.08 9.23 4.80
C ASP A 65 -4.07 9.52 5.92
N THR A 66 -4.35 9.07 7.15
CA THR A 66 -3.42 9.08 8.29
C THR A 66 -3.88 8.10 9.37
N ILE A 67 -2.93 7.58 10.15
CA ILE A 67 -3.19 6.66 11.26
C ILE A 67 -2.70 7.29 12.56
N ILE A 68 -3.52 7.22 13.59
CA ILE A 68 -3.18 7.62 14.95
C ILE A 68 -3.16 6.37 15.81
N LEU A 69 -2.06 6.12 16.51
CA LEU A 69 -1.88 5.00 17.41
C LEU A 69 -1.61 5.52 18.81
N ASP A 70 -2.31 4.97 19.79
CA ASP A 70 -1.86 5.06 21.17
C ASP A 70 -0.55 4.29 21.34
N ALA A 71 0.37 4.79 22.16
CA ALA A 71 1.64 4.15 22.48
C ALA A 71 1.41 2.87 23.28
N ASP A 72 0.37 2.84 24.10
CA ASP A 72 0.03 1.76 25.03
C ASP A 72 -1.31 1.13 24.62
N LEU A 73 -1.31 0.41 23.49
CA LEU A 73 -2.49 -0.35 23.07
C LEU A 73 -2.67 -1.59 23.95
N PRO A 74 -3.91 -2.07 24.16
CA PRO A 74 -4.18 -3.20 25.06
C PRO A 74 -3.48 -4.52 24.69
N ASP A 75 -3.15 -4.73 23.41
CA ASP A 75 -2.65 -5.99 22.86
C ASP A 75 -1.19 -5.95 22.39
N MET A 76 -0.65 -4.76 22.10
CA MET A 76 0.73 -4.58 21.64
C MET A 76 1.22 -3.14 21.87
N SER A 77 2.52 -2.90 21.75
CA SER A 77 3.02 -1.52 21.73
C SER A 77 2.56 -0.79 20.46
N GLY A 78 2.17 0.48 20.59
CA GLY A 78 1.90 1.37 19.46
C GLY A 78 3.08 1.53 18.51
N ILE A 79 4.32 1.44 19.03
CA ILE A 79 5.54 1.46 18.23
C ILE A 79 5.66 0.19 17.38
N ASP A 80 5.30 -0.97 17.93
CA ASP A 80 5.31 -2.24 17.18
C ASP A 80 4.20 -2.27 16.14
N ALA A 81 2.99 -1.80 16.49
CA ALA A 81 1.90 -1.60 15.54
C ALA A 81 2.31 -0.65 14.41
N CYS A 82 2.97 0.47 14.73
CA CYS A 82 3.52 1.41 13.75
C CYS A 82 4.49 0.71 12.79
N ARG A 83 5.43 -0.09 13.31
CA ARG A 83 6.40 -0.82 12.49
C ARG A 83 5.70 -1.79 11.54
N LEU A 84 4.68 -2.50 12.02
CA LEU A 84 3.92 -3.46 11.21
C LEU A 84 3.10 -2.74 10.12
N LEU A 85 2.38 -1.67 10.47
CA LEU A 85 1.59 -0.87 9.53
C LEU A 85 2.46 -0.19 8.48
N HIS A 86 3.59 0.39 8.87
CA HIS A 86 4.52 1.05 7.95
C HIS A 86 5.10 0.09 6.90
N ASN A 87 5.38 -1.15 7.31
CA ASN A 87 5.89 -2.18 6.41
C ASN A 87 4.78 -2.92 5.63
N ASP A 88 3.51 -2.63 5.90
CA ASP A 88 2.40 -3.23 5.15
C ASP A 88 2.24 -2.55 3.79
N LEU A 89 2.61 -3.33 2.78
CA LEU A 89 2.55 -3.04 1.37
C LEU A 89 1.16 -2.59 0.84
N ARG A 90 0.08 -2.85 1.58
CA ARG A 90 -1.30 -2.49 1.23
C ARG A 90 -1.69 -1.08 1.68
N ILE A 91 -1.01 -0.52 2.68
CA ILE A 91 -1.35 0.76 3.32
C ILE A 91 -0.64 1.91 2.60
N GLY A 92 0.62 1.70 2.20
CA GLY A 92 1.45 2.69 1.53
C GLY A 92 2.42 3.38 2.50
N HIS A 93 3.70 3.44 2.13
CA HIS A 93 4.78 3.99 2.96
C HIS A 93 4.65 5.50 3.24
N ASN A 94 3.84 6.19 2.44
CA ASN A 94 3.57 7.62 2.56
C ASN A 94 2.36 7.94 3.45
N VAL A 95 1.69 6.94 4.02
CA VAL A 95 0.62 7.17 5.02
C VAL A 95 1.27 7.61 6.34
N PRO A 96 0.98 8.82 6.84
CA PRO A 96 1.52 9.32 8.09
C PRO A 96 0.97 8.54 9.27
N ILE A 97 1.85 8.04 10.13
CA ILE A 97 1.51 7.38 11.39
C ILE A 97 1.96 8.27 12.55
N LEU A 98 1.05 8.62 13.44
CA LEU A 98 1.30 9.41 14.63
C LEU A 98 1.16 8.51 15.85
N ILE A 99 2.11 8.58 16.77
CA ILE A 99 2.02 7.91 18.06
C ILE A 99 1.63 8.95 19.12
N LEU A 100 0.58 8.64 19.88
CA LEU A 100 0.13 9.41 21.04
C LEU A 100 0.53 8.69 22.32
N ALA A 101 1.05 9.39 23.32
CA ALA A 101 1.21 8.82 24.66
C ALA A 101 0.72 9.78 25.73
N SER A 102 0.19 9.25 26.83
CA SER A 102 -0.28 10.04 27.97
C SER A 102 0.83 10.85 28.66
N ASP A 103 2.07 10.40 28.55
CA ASP A 103 3.25 11.07 29.09
C ASP A 103 4.09 11.74 28.01
N LYS A 104 4.90 12.71 28.42
CA LYS A 104 5.89 13.31 27.53
C LYS A 104 6.92 12.25 27.13
N PRO A 105 7.07 11.95 25.82
CA PRO A 105 7.97 10.88 25.39
C PRO A 105 9.41 11.20 25.77
N THR A 106 10.13 10.21 26.25
CA THR A 106 11.58 10.34 26.44
C THR A 106 12.27 10.52 25.08
N PRO A 107 13.48 11.11 25.03
CA PRO A 107 14.26 11.19 23.80
C PRO A 107 14.43 9.83 23.12
N GLU A 108 14.65 8.76 23.90
CA GLU A 108 14.82 7.39 23.40
C GLU A 108 13.54 6.83 22.79
N GLN A 109 12.38 7.03 23.44
CA GLN A 109 11.08 6.61 22.91
C GLN A 109 10.77 7.32 21.60
N ARG A 110 11.04 8.64 21.54
CA ARG A 110 10.85 9.44 20.32
C ARG A 110 11.72 8.93 19.17
N VAL A 111 13.01 8.70 19.42
CA VAL A 111 13.92 8.12 18.42
C VAL A 111 13.45 6.74 17.97
N THR A 112 12.97 5.90 18.90
CA THR A 112 12.50 4.55 18.60
C THR A 112 11.24 4.55 17.74
N ALA A 113 10.27 5.43 18.01
CA ALA A 113 9.09 5.58 17.18
C ALA A 113 9.42 6.08 15.76
N LEU A 114 10.26 7.11 15.65
CA LEU A 114 10.68 7.62 14.33
C LEU A 114 11.41 6.55 13.52
N ARG A 115 12.27 5.74 14.17
CA ARG A 115 12.91 4.57 13.54
C ARG A 115 11.93 3.47 13.16
N ALA A 116 10.79 3.37 13.83
CA ALA A 116 9.72 2.43 13.49
C ALA A 116 8.84 2.91 12.32
N GLY A 117 9.07 4.11 11.79
CA GLY A 117 8.31 4.69 10.68
C GLY A 117 7.24 5.69 11.10
N ALA A 118 7.16 6.05 12.38
CA ALA A 118 6.28 7.12 12.83
C ALA A 118 6.72 8.47 12.25
N TRP A 119 5.76 9.29 11.85
CA TRP A 119 6.00 10.67 11.41
C TRP A 119 6.12 11.62 12.59
N ASP A 120 5.43 11.31 13.70
CA ASP A 120 5.55 12.08 14.93
C ASP A 120 5.23 11.22 16.16
N PHE A 121 5.79 11.65 17.29
CA PHE A 121 5.47 11.14 18.61
C PHE A 121 5.02 12.32 19.46
N VAL A 122 3.73 12.34 19.79
CA VAL A 122 3.05 13.49 20.37
C VAL A 122 2.51 13.13 21.77
N PRO A 123 2.76 13.96 22.80
CA PRO A 123 2.12 13.76 24.10
C PRO A 123 0.62 14.08 24.03
N TYR A 124 -0.17 13.36 24.81
CA TYR A 124 -1.60 13.54 25.03
C TYR A 124 -1.84 13.73 26.54
N PRO A 125 -2.69 14.66 27.00
CA PRO A 125 -3.56 15.53 26.22
C PRO A 125 -2.76 16.60 25.46
N LEU A 126 -3.02 16.70 24.15
CA LEU A 126 -2.53 17.77 23.29
C LEU A 126 -3.63 18.80 23.11
N ASP A 127 -3.24 20.05 22.86
CA ASP A 127 -4.14 21.05 22.31
C ASP A 127 -4.81 20.54 21.02
N ALA A 128 -6.14 20.59 21.00
CA ALA A 128 -6.96 20.18 19.86
C ALA A 128 -6.57 20.93 18.58
N ASP A 129 -6.25 22.22 18.68
CA ASP A 129 -5.83 23.05 17.55
C ASP A 129 -4.48 22.59 17.01
N GLN A 130 -3.56 22.21 17.90
CA GLN A 130 -2.26 21.69 17.51
C GLN A 130 -2.37 20.33 16.82
N LEU A 131 -3.24 19.44 17.29
CA LEU A 131 -3.47 18.14 16.66
C LEU A 131 -4.12 18.34 15.28
N SER A 132 -5.13 19.21 15.20
CA SER A 132 -5.78 19.57 13.94
C SER A 132 -4.79 20.09 12.90
N LEU A 133 -3.93 21.06 13.25
CA LEU A 133 -2.93 21.60 12.32
C LEU A 133 -1.91 20.54 11.85
N LYS A 134 -1.48 19.64 12.74
CA LYS A 134 -0.61 18.51 12.39
C LYS A 134 -1.30 17.57 11.40
N LEU A 135 -2.53 17.15 11.70
CA LEU A 135 -3.31 16.29 10.82
C LEU A 135 -3.53 16.95 9.45
N GLN A 136 -3.80 18.26 9.40
CA GLN A 136 -3.98 18.99 8.15
C GLN A 136 -2.70 18.97 7.31
N THR A 137 -1.55 19.24 7.95
CA THR A 137 -0.24 19.25 7.31
C THR A 137 0.11 17.86 6.76
N PHE A 138 -0.07 16.82 7.55
CA PHE A 138 0.28 15.45 7.17
C PHE A 138 -0.63 14.87 6.08
N VAL A 139 -1.95 15.08 6.19
CA VAL A 139 -2.89 14.67 5.14
C VAL A 139 -2.61 15.42 3.84
N HIS A 140 -2.31 16.72 3.92
CA HIS A 140 -1.93 17.49 2.72
C HIS A 140 -0.63 16.98 2.09
N ALA A 141 0.40 16.69 2.90
CA ALA A 141 1.66 16.13 2.41
C ALA A 141 1.44 14.76 1.73
N LYS A 142 0.70 13.86 2.36
CA LYS A 142 0.35 12.54 1.81
C LYS A 142 -0.38 12.68 0.47
N ARG A 143 -1.38 13.54 0.38
CA ARG A 143 -2.14 13.77 -0.86
C ARG A 143 -1.28 14.38 -1.97
N SER A 144 -0.39 15.31 -1.64
CA SER A 144 0.56 15.87 -2.61
C SER A 144 1.54 14.81 -3.12
N ILE A 145 2.02 13.93 -2.23
CA ILE A 145 2.83 12.76 -2.62
C ILE A 145 2.02 11.80 -3.48
N ASP A 146 0.78 11.48 -3.12
CA ASP A 146 -0.09 10.61 -3.92
C ASP A 146 -0.30 11.16 -5.33
N LEU A 147 -0.50 12.47 -5.47
CA LEU A 147 -0.62 13.15 -6.76
C LEU A 147 0.69 13.06 -7.55
N ALA A 148 1.83 13.38 -6.92
CA ALA A 148 3.14 13.29 -7.57
C ALA A 148 3.52 11.85 -7.95
N LEU A 149 3.16 10.85 -7.13
CA LEU A 149 3.37 9.43 -7.40
C LEU A 149 2.40 8.90 -8.45
N ALA A 150 1.18 9.41 -8.50
CA ALA A 150 0.27 9.16 -9.61
C ALA A 150 0.86 9.70 -10.92
N ASP A 151 1.60 10.80 -10.87
CA ASP A 151 2.28 11.38 -12.03
C ASP A 151 3.62 10.68 -12.36
N ALA A 152 4.35 10.15 -11.36
CA ALA A 152 5.61 9.43 -11.54
C ALA A 152 5.39 8.00 -12.08
N ALA A 153 5.27 7.88 -13.40
CA ALA A 153 5.03 6.60 -14.07
C ALA A 153 6.19 5.59 -13.98
N VAL A 154 7.40 6.03 -13.60
CA VAL A 154 8.67 5.28 -13.70
C VAL A 154 9.47 5.37 -12.40
N ASP A 155 10.02 4.24 -11.95
CA ASP A 155 10.97 4.12 -10.85
C ASP A 155 12.38 4.57 -11.30
N PRO A 156 13.01 5.56 -10.63
CA PRO A 156 14.30 6.11 -11.06
C PRO A 156 15.46 5.11 -11.04
N GLY A 157 15.45 4.12 -10.14
CA GLY A 157 16.54 3.16 -10.00
C GLY A 157 16.58 2.13 -11.14
N SER A 158 15.40 1.62 -11.53
CA SER A 158 15.28 0.59 -12.55
C SER A 158 14.91 1.13 -13.94
N GLY A 159 14.33 2.33 -14.03
CA GLY A 159 13.72 2.85 -15.26
C GLY A 159 12.44 2.11 -15.67
N LEU A 160 11.89 1.27 -14.79
CA LEU A 160 10.66 0.51 -15.01
C LEU A 160 9.44 1.20 -14.39
N HIS A 161 8.23 0.64 -14.56
CA HIS A 161 7.07 1.20 -13.87
C HIS A 161 7.27 1.24 -12.35
N SER A 162 7.00 2.40 -11.74
CA SER A 162 6.97 2.55 -10.30
C SER A 162 5.86 1.69 -9.70
N ARG A 163 5.95 1.37 -8.40
CA ARG A 163 4.91 0.62 -7.69
C ARG A 163 3.51 1.25 -7.82
N PRO A 164 3.32 2.58 -7.69
CA PRO A 164 2.04 3.24 -7.98
C PRO A 164 1.59 3.08 -9.45
N ALA A 165 2.52 3.18 -10.41
CA ALA A 165 2.23 2.99 -11.82
C ALA A 165 1.81 1.54 -12.14
N LEU A 166 2.46 0.54 -11.52
CA LEU A 166 2.05 -0.87 -11.58
C LEU A 166 0.64 -1.06 -11.04
N ALA A 167 0.31 -0.47 -9.89
CA ALA A 167 -1.04 -0.57 -9.33
C ALA A 167 -2.10 0.04 -10.27
N ARG A 168 -1.80 1.19 -10.91
CA ARG A 168 -2.67 1.77 -11.93
C ARG A 168 -2.83 0.84 -13.13
N ARG A 169 -1.73 0.33 -13.69
CA ARG A 169 -1.75 -0.61 -14.83
C ARG A 169 -2.49 -1.91 -14.51
N ALA A 170 -2.37 -2.42 -13.28
CA ALA A 170 -3.12 -3.59 -12.83
C ALA A 170 -4.62 -3.35 -12.91
N ARG A 171 -5.11 -2.18 -12.46
CA ARG A 171 -6.54 -1.82 -12.56
C ARG A 171 -7.00 -1.70 -14.01
N GLU A 172 -6.20 -1.05 -14.86
CA GLU A 172 -6.49 -0.90 -16.30
C GLU A 172 -6.59 -2.27 -17.00
N LEU A 173 -5.59 -3.13 -16.80
CA LEU A 173 -5.54 -4.46 -17.38
C LEU A 173 -6.63 -5.37 -16.81
N GLY A 174 -6.90 -5.30 -15.50
CA GLY A 174 -7.98 -6.06 -14.88
C GLY A 174 -9.36 -5.67 -15.41
N ALA A 175 -9.63 -4.38 -15.59
CA ALA A 175 -10.85 -3.91 -16.22
C ALA A 175 -10.95 -4.39 -17.69
N LEU A 176 -9.85 -4.35 -18.43
CA LEU A 176 -9.79 -4.85 -19.81
C LEU A 176 -10.04 -6.36 -19.89
N MET A 177 -9.41 -7.15 -19.03
CA MET A 177 -9.54 -8.61 -19.00
C MET A 177 -10.93 -9.04 -18.52
N THR A 178 -11.55 -8.31 -17.59
CA THR A 178 -12.94 -8.53 -17.20
C THR A 178 -13.89 -8.38 -18.39
N ARG A 179 -13.67 -7.38 -19.26
CA ARG A 179 -14.48 -7.18 -20.48
C ARG A 179 -14.22 -8.24 -21.53
N LYS A 180 -12.99 -8.77 -21.61
CA LYS A 180 -12.59 -9.77 -22.60
C LYS A 180 -12.78 -11.22 -22.11
N HIS A 181 -13.32 -11.42 -20.92
CA HIS A 181 -13.38 -12.74 -20.26
C HIS A 181 -12.01 -13.43 -20.20
N GLY A 182 -10.96 -12.63 -20.02
CA GLY A 182 -9.56 -13.06 -20.02
C GLY A 182 -9.01 -13.26 -18.61
N GLY A 183 -7.90 -14.00 -18.54
CA GLY A 183 -7.13 -14.16 -17.31
C GLY A 183 -6.16 -13.00 -17.06
N LEU A 184 -5.68 -12.89 -15.84
CA LEU A 184 -4.60 -11.99 -15.46
C LEU A 184 -3.69 -12.73 -14.47
N ALA A 185 -2.39 -12.72 -14.74
CA ALA A 185 -1.37 -13.21 -13.84
C ALA A 185 -0.49 -12.06 -13.34
N CYS A 186 -0.04 -12.17 -12.10
CA CYS A 186 1.01 -11.32 -11.56
C CYS A 186 2.13 -12.21 -11.04
N ILE A 187 3.36 -11.88 -11.42
CA ILE A 187 4.57 -12.62 -11.05
C ILE A 187 5.56 -11.61 -10.47
N VAL A 188 6.15 -11.95 -9.33
CA VAL A 188 7.17 -11.15 -8.64
C VAL A 188 8.45 -11.95 -8.58
N PHE A 189 9.54 -11.35 -9.03
CA PHE A 189 10.91 -11.87 -9.00
C PHE A 189 11.68 -11.11 -7.92
N ASP A 190 12.18 -11.83 -6.92
CA ASP A 190 13.05 -11.31 -5.85
C ASP A 190 14.46 -11.88 -6.05
N LEU A 191 15.42 -10.98 -6.25
CA LEU A 191 16.81 -11.29 -6.62
C LEU A 191 17.77 -11.06 -5.45
N ASP A 192 18.76 -11.94 -5.32
CA ASP A 192 19.86 -11.84 -4.34
C ASP A 192 21.19 -11.74 -5.12
N PRO A 193 22.07 -10.73 -4.87
CA PRO A 193 22.15 -9.86 -3.69
C PRO A 193 21.47 -8.48 -3.79
N ASP A 194 21.35 -7.82 -2.62
CA ASP A 194 20.85 -6.46 -2.43
C ASP A 194 21.98 -5.40 -2.56
N PRO A 195 21.89 -4.41 -3.46
CA PRO A 195 20.82 -4.19 -4.44
C PRO A 195 20.96 -5.08 -5.67
N ALA A 196 19.82 -5.43 -6.28
CA ALA A 196 19.81 -6.27 -7.48
C ALA A 196 20.45 -5.56 -8.68
N ASP A 197 21.01 -6.35 -9.60
CA ASP A 197 21.62 -5.85 -10.83
C ASP A 197 20.60 -5.00 -11.63
N PRO A 198 20.89 -3.72 -11.93
CA PRO A 198 20.02 -2.88 -12.76
C PRO A 198 19.66 -3.48 -14.13
N GLN A 199 20.44 -4.42 -14.66
CA GLN A 199 20.15 -5.13 -15.90
C GLN A 199 19.00 -6.13 -15.77
N ALA A 200 18.71 -6.65 -14.58
CA ALA A 200 17.66 -7.64 -14.36
C ALA A 200 16.29 -7.13 -14.84
N GLY A 201 15.97 -5.87 -14.52
CA GLY A 201 14.75 -5.22 -14.99
C GLY A 201 14.63 -5.15 -16.52
N ARG A 202 15.74 -4.86 -17.22
CA ARG A 202 15.77 -4.80 -18.69
C ARG A 202 15.57 -6.19 -19.33
N LEU A 203 16.15 -7.23 -18.74
CA LEU A 203 15.98 -8.61 -19.20
C LEU A 203 14.53 -9.09 -19.00
N LEU A 204 13.89 -8.69 -17.89
CA LEU A 204 12.46 -8.94 -17.69
C LEU A 204 11.60 -8.26 -18.77
N VAL A 205 11.89 -7.01 -19.13
CA VAL A 205 11.20 -6.32 -20.24
C VAL A 205 11.38 -7.04 -21.57
N GLN A 206 12.60 -7.52 -21.88
CA GLN A 206 12.89 -8.22 -23.13
C GLN A 206 12.24 -9.62 -23.22
N THR A 207 12.03 -10.28 -22.08
CA THR A 207 11.40 -11.60 -22.02
C THR A 207 9.88 -11.56 -21.92
N ALA A 208 9.33 -10.44 -21.44
CA ALA A 208 7.90 -10.18 -21.36
C ALA A 208 7.29 -9.94 -22.76
N ARG A 209 5.99 -10.17 -22.90
CA ARG A 209 5.26 -9.84 -24.14
C ARG A 209 5.00 -8.33 -24.18
N VAL A 210 4.72 -7.81 -25.38
CA VAL A 210 4.33 -6.40 -25.58
C VAL A 210 3.09 -6.02 -24.77
N SER A 211 2.20 -6.97 -24.49
CA SER A 211 1.00 -6.78 -23.67
C SER A 211 1.28 -6.77 -22.16
N ASP A 212 2.45 -7.24 -21.73
CA ASP A 212 2.79 -7.38 -20.33
C ASP A 212 3.34 -6.05 -19.80
N VAL A 213 3.18 -5.82 -18.51
CA VAL A 213 3.68 -4.61 -17.84
C VAL A 213 4.72 -5.02 -16.81
N VAL A 214 5.93 -4.48 -16.93
CA VAL A 214 7.04 -4.74 -16.01
C VAL A 214 7.30 -3.51 -15.14
N GLY A 215 7.52 -3.71 -13.85
CA GLY A 215 7.79 -2.63 -12.90
C GLY A 215 8.63 -3.07 -11.71
N SER A 216 9.07 -2.07 -10.94
CA SER A 216 9.83 -2.26 -9.71
C SER A 216 8.92 -2.14 -8.49
N LEU A 217 9.08 -3.06 -7.54
CA LEU A 217 8.40 -3.05 -6.24
C LEU A 217 9.33 -2.62 -5.09
N GLY A 218 10.65 -2.72 -5.31
CA GLY A 218 11.72 -2.39 -4.38
C GLY A 218 13.10 -2.60 -5.00
N PRO A 219 14.18 -2.51 -4.20
CA PRO A 219 15.56 -2.62 -4.70
C PRO A 219 15.93 -3.99 -5.30
N THR A 220 15.27 -5.05 -4.86
CA THR A 220 15.50 -6.43 -5.32
C THR A 220 14.28 -7.09 -5.97
N GLU A 221 13.12 -6.44 -5.90
CA GLU A 221 11.83 -7.02 -6.28
C GLU A 221 11.28 -6.37 -7.56
N PHE A 222 11.07 -7.19 -8.60
CA PHE A 222 10.47 -6.78 -9.87
C PHE A 222 9.19 -7.55 -10.14
N ALA A 223 8.17 -6.87 -10.69
CA ALA A 223 6.87 -7.47 -10.98
C ALA A 223 6.55 -7.45 -12.48
N VAL A 224 5.85 -8.48 -12.93
CA VAL A 224 5.28 -8.60 -14.27
C VAL A 224 3.78 -8.87 -14.17
N LEU A 225 2.98 -7.97 -14.73
CA LEU A 225 1.54 -8.15 -14.94
C LEU A 225 1.33 -8.69 -16.36
N ALA A 226 0.76 -9.89 -16.47
CA ALA A 226 0.59 -10.59 -17.74
C ALA A 226 -0.92 -10.79 -18.04
N PRO A 227 -1.55 -9.94 -18.86
CA PRO A 227 -2.94 -10.12 -19.27
C PRO A 227 -3.09 -11.33 -20.20
N GLY A 228 -4.27 -11.96 -20.19
CA GLY A 228 -4.54 -13.18 -20.97
C GLY A 228 -3.70 -14.38 -20.53
N THR A 229 -3.20 -14.39 -19.29
CA THR A 229 -2.30 -15.40 -18.77
C THR A 229 -2.91 -16.09 -17.56
N ASP A 230 -3.00 -17.41 -17.62
CA ASP A 230 -3.43 -18.28 -16.54
C ASP A 230 -2.23 -18.84 -15.77
N GLN A 231 -2.47 -19.79 -14.85
CA GLN A 231 -1.40 -20.41 -14.05
C GLN A 231 -0.32 -21.07 -14.93
N VAL A 232 -0.73 -21.81 -15.97
CA VAL A 232 0.20 -22.52 -16.86
C VAL A 232 1.05 -21.52 -17.64
N GLY A 233 0.44 -20.45 -18.14
CA GLY A 233 1.14 -19.36 -18.82
C GLY A 233 2.11 -18.62 -17.89
N ALA A 234 1.72 -18.38 -16.64
CA ALA A 234 2.58 -17.73 -15.65
C ALA A 234 3.87 -18.55 -15.42
N LEU A 235 3.74 -19.86 -15.20
CA LEU A 235 4.89 -20.75 -15.02
C LEU A 235 5.82 -20.79 -16.27
N LYS A 236 5.25 -20.74 -17.48
CA LYS A 236 6.04 -20.63 -18.72
C LYS A 236 6.80 -19.30 -18.80
N LEU A 237 6.19 -18.20 -18.40
CA LEU A 237 6.85 -16.89 -18.32
C LEU A 237 7.97 -16.89 -17.28
N VAL A 238 7.73 -17.45 -16.09
CA VAL A 238 8.74 -17.61 -15.03
C VAL A 238 9.96 -18.38 -15.54
N ARG A 239 9.75 -19.53 -16.20
CA ARG A 239 10.85 -20.35 -16.76
C ARG A 239 11.66 -19.57 -17.79
N ARG A 240 11.00 -18.82 -18.68
CA ARG A 240 11.69 -18.00 -19.70
C ARG A 240 12.48 -16.87 -19.07
N ALA A 241 11.90 -16.15 -18.11
CA ALA A 241 12.55 -15.06 -17.39
C ALA A 241 13.75 -15.57 -16.57
N ALA A 242 13.60 -16.70 -15.88
CA ALA A 242 14.67 -17.30 -15.07
C ALA A 242 15.89 -17.67 -15.92
N VAL A 243 15.71 -18.16 -17.15
CA VAL A 243 16.82 -18.44 -18.07
C VAL A 243 17.56 -17.15 -18.44
N ALA A 244 16.85 -16.07 -18.74
CA ALA A 244 17.46 -14.78 -19.08
C ALA A 244 18.19 -14.16 -17.89
N LEU A 245 17.62 -14.26 -16.69
CA LEU A 245 18.19 -13.68 -15.47
C LEU A 245 19.44 -14.40 -14.95
N ARG A 246 19.78 -15.60 -15.45
CA ARG A 246 21.00 -16.34 -15.03
C ARG A 246 22.29 -15.53 -15.15
N GLY A 247 22.37 -14.58 -16.07
CA GLY A 247 23.54 -13.72 -16.23
C GLY A 247 23.65 -12.59 -15.19
N THR A 248 22.53 -12.23 -14.56
CA THR A 248 22.46 -11.15 -13.56
C THR A 248 22.49 -11.66 -12.13
N VAL A 249 22.11 -12.92 -11.91
CA VAL A 249 22.23 -13.58 -10.61
C VAL A 249 23.56 -14.32 -10.61
N GLY A 250 24.53 -13.85 -9.83
CA GLY A 250 25.91 -14.37 -9.82
C GLY A 250 25.97 -15.90 -9.79
N GLY A 251 26.99 -16.50 -10.43
CA GLY A 251 27.07 -17.88 -10.95
C GLY A 251 26.78 -19.09 -10.04
N ALA A 252 26.14 -18.91 -8.89
CA ALA A 252 25.40 -19.94 -8.18
C ALA A 252 24.14 -20.39 -8.97
N ALA A 253 23.60 -21.55 -8.62
CA ALA A 253 22.37 -22.03 -9.23
C ALA A 253 21.23 -21.00 -9.01
N PRO A 254 20.38 -20.73 -10.02
CA PRO A 254 19.30 -19.75 -9.90
C PRO A 254 18.37 -20.04 -8.71
N GLU A 255 18.30 -21.30 -8.27
CA GLU A 255 17.47 -21.74 -7.14
C GLU A 255 17.92 -21.16 -5.78
N SER A 256 19.19 -20.75 -5.64
CA SER A 256 19.71 -20.16 -4.39
C SER A 256 19.59 -18.64 -4.35
N THR A 257 19.44 -17.97 -5.50
CA THR A 257 19.58 -16.52 -5.62
C THR A 257 18.41 -15.82 -6.30
N LEU A 258 17.45 -16.59 -6.85
CA LEU A 258 16.20 -16.08 -7.41
C LEU A 258 15.01 -16.75 -6.72
N ARG A 259 14.16 -15.94 -6.10
CA ARG A 259 12.86 -16.38 -5.57
C ARG A 259 11.75 -15.77 -6.41
N VAL A 260 10.71 -16.56 -6.67
CA VAL A 260 9.57 -16.11 -7.47
C VAL A 260 8.27 -16.39 -6.74
N GLY A 261 7.43 -15.37 -6.65
CA GLY A 261 6.06 -15.48 -6.14
C GLY A 261 5.07 -15.15 -7.24
N TYR A 262 3.97 -15.88 -7.35
CA TYR A 262 2.95 -15.55 -8.35
C TYR A 262 1.53 -15.84 -7.88
N ASP A 263 0.58 -15.12 -8.44
CA ASP A 263 -0.85 -15.42 -8.37
C ASP A 263 -1.47 -15.20 -9.76
N SER A 264 -2.52 -15.94 -10.08
CA SER A 264 -3.16 -15.86 -11.39
C SER A 264 -4.64 -16.20 -11.30
N VAL A 265 -5.45 -15.45 -12.05
CA VAL A 265 -6.86 -15.73 -12.24
C VAL A 265 -7.09 -16.06 -13.70
N ALA A 266 -7.63 -17.25 -13.99
CA ALA A 266 -7.86 -17.70 -15.36
C ALA A 266 -8.95 -16.89 -16.08
N ASN A 267 -9.93 -16.36 -15.34
CA ASN A 267 -10.98 -15.52 -15.89
C ASN A 267 -11.52 -14.53 -14.84
N LEU A 268 -11.25 -13.24 -15.04
CA LEU A 268 -11.63 -12.19 -14.09
C LEU A 268 -13.13 -11.90 -14.04
N THR A 269 -13.90 -12.30 -15.05
CA THR A 269 -15.37 -12.16 -15.03
C THR A 269 -15.99 -13.15 -14.06
N TYR A 270 -15.52 -14.40 -14.05
CA TYR A 270 -16.09 -15.48 -13.23
C TYR A 270 -15.45 -15.60 -11.84
N SER A 271 -14.25 -15.04 -11.66
CA SER A 271 -13.54 -15.03 -10.38
C SER A 271 -13.00 -13.62 -10.11
N PRO A 272 -13.90 -12.68 -9.75
CA PRO A 272 -13.53 -11.29 -9.55
C PRO A 272 -12.58 -11.14 -8.36
N ILE A 273 -11.50 -10.39 -8.57
CA ILE A 273 -10.53 -9.99 -7.57
C ILE A 273 -10.14 -8.53 -7.87
N ASP A 274 -9.84 -7.72 -6.84
CA ASP A 274 -9.15 -6.44 -7.06
C ASP A 274 -7.79 -6.74 -7.75
N PRO A 275 -7.54 -6.24 -8.97
CA PRO A 275 -6.28 -6.48 -9.67
C PRO A 275 -5.05 -6.02 -8.88
N VAL A 276 -5.19 -5.04 -7.98
CA VAL A 276 -4.10 -4.61 -7.09
C VAL A 276 -3.86 -5.65 -5.99
N ALA A 277 -4.90 -6.34 -5.52
CA ALA A 277 -4.74 -7.44 -4.58
C ALA A 277 -3.99 -8.62 -5.21
N LEU A 278 -4.15 -8.88 -6.51
CA LEU A 278 -3.38 -9.89 -7.23
C LEU A 278 -1.86 -9.61 -7.17
N LEU A 279 -1.47 -8.34 -7.33
CA LEU A 279 -0.07 -7.89 -7.18
C LEU A 279 0.45 -8.13 -5.75
N ALA A 280 -0.34 -7.76 -4.73
CA ALA A 280 0.03 -7.98 -3.33
C ALA A 280 0.16 -9.47 -2.99
N ARG A 281 -0.72 -10.32 -3.51
CA ARG A 281 -0.69 -11.78 -3.31
C ARG A 281 0.55 -12.41 -3.94
N ALA A 282 0.90 -12.02 -5.17
CA ALA A 282 2.12 -12.48 -5.83
C ALA A 282 3.39 -12.08 -5.04
N ALA A 283 3.45 -10.84 -4.55
CA ALA A 283 4.56 -10.38 -3.71
C ALA A 283 4.65 -11.16 -2.37
N ALA A 284 3.51 -11.41 -1.71
CA ALA A 284 3.48 -12.22 -0.50
C ALA A 284 3.89 -13.68 -0.75
N ALA A 285 3.54 -14.22 -1.92
CA ALA A 285 3.85 -15.60 -2.31
C ALA A 285 5.36 -15.86 -2.40
N VAL A 286 6.18 -14.85 -2.72
CA VAL A 286 7.65 -14.96 -2.71
C VAL A 286 8.16 -15.54 -1.39
N ARG A 287 7.55 -15.12 -0.27
CA ARG A 287 7.95 -15.52 1.09
C ARG A 287 7.11 -16.67 1.64
N THR A 288 5.80 -16.62 1.43
CA THR A 288 4.83 -17.45 2.16
C THR A 288 3.99 -18.36 1.27
N GLY A 289 4.18 -18.29 -0.05
CA GLY A 289 3.43 -19.10 -1.00
C GLY A 289 3.82 -20.57 -0.96
N LYS A 290 2.95 -21.41 -1.51
CA LYS A 290 3.18 -22.85 -1.66
C LYS A 290 4.20 -23.08 -2.78
N PRO A 291 5.31 -23.80 -2.52
CA PRO A 291 6.30 -24.10 -3.53
C PRO A 291 5.73 -25.01 -4.62
N GLU A 292 6.13 -24.76 -5.87
CA GLU A 292 5.81 -25.64 -6.99
C GLU A 292 6.63 -26.94 -6.89
N PRO A 293 6.04 -28.12 -7.20
CA PRO A 293 6.71 -29.42 -7.03
C PRO A 293 8.03 -29.52 -7.80
N ASP A 294 8.07 -29.00 -9.02
CA ASP A 294 9.23 -29.08 -9.91
C ASP A 294 10.18 -27.88 -9.78
N ALA A 295 9.83 -26.88 -8.98
CA ALA A 295 10.60 -25.64 -8.85
C ALA A 295 10.31 -24.99 -7.48
N PRO A 296 10.94 -25.44 -6.38
CA PRO A 296 10.64 -24.96 -5.03
C PRO A 296 10.91 -23.46 -4.79
N TRP A 297 11.76 -22.86 -5.63
CA TRP A 297 12.06 -21.43 -5.66
C TRP A 297 10.94 -20.59 -6.31
N VAL A 298 9.97 -21.25 -6.95
CA VAL A 298 8.73 -20.65 -7.46
C VAL A 298 7.60 -21.02 -6.51
N ARG A 299 6.88 -20.01 -6.02
CA ARG A 299 5.82 -20.16 -5.04
C ARG A 299 4.52 -19.55 -5.55
N ARG A 300 3.46 -20.34 -5.48
CA ARG A 300 2.09 -19.90 -5.80
C ARG A 300 1.43 -19.34 -4.55
N PHE A 301 0.65 -18.27 -4.70
CA PHE A 301 -0.29 -17.88 -3.67
C PHE A 301 -1.42 -18.92 -3.54
N GLU A 302 -1.59 -19.53 -2.37
CA GLU A 302 -2.80 -20.30 -2.03
C GLU A 302 -3.66 -19.46 -1.07
N GLY A 303 -4.94 -19.31 -1.40
CA GLY A 303 -5.88 -18.49 -0.65
C GLY A 303 -6.11 -19.01 0.75
N GLY A 304 -5.41 -18.42 1.72
CA GLY A 304 -5.67 -18.56 3.14
C GLY A 304 -4.78 -17.62 3.91
N LEU A 305 -5.35 -16.54 4.46
CA LEU A 305 -4.90 -16.13 5.80
C LEU A 305 -4.99 -17.38 6.70
N PRO A 306 -4.04 -17.62 7.61
CA PRO A 306 -4.20 -18.70 8.57
C PRO A 306 -5.57 -18.57 9.24
N VAL A 307 -6.39 -19.62 9.10
CA VAL A 307 -7.69 -19.72 9.74
C VAL A 307 -7.45 -19.77 11.25
N GLY A 308 -7.73 -18.66 11.91
CA GLY A 308 -7.65 -18.51 13.36
C GLY A 308 -8.35 -17.23 13.79
N ALA A 309 -9.52 -17.39 14.42
CA ALA A 309 -10.43 -16.36 14.93
C ALA A 309 -11.24 -15.56 13.88
N ALA A 310 -12.34 -16.16 13.43
CA ALA A 310 -13.50 -15.40 12.98
C ALA A 310 -13.97 -14.50 14.14
N VAL A 311 -13.64 -13.21 14.09
CA VAL A 311 -14.33 -12.19 14.88
C VAL A 311 -15.49 -11.71 14.03
N ALA A 312 -16.71 -11.98 14.51
CA ALA A 312 -17.93 -11.49 13.88
C ALA A 312 -17.88 -9.95 13.79
N VAL A 313 -17.94 -9.43 12.57
CA VAL A 313 -18.06 -8.00 12.29
C VAL A 313 -19.52 -7.59 12.55
N PRO A 314 -19.81 -6.69 13.51
CA PRO A 314 -21.17 -6.16 13.66
C PRO A 314 -21.48 -5.25 12.48
N ALA A 315 -22.64 -5.45 11.85
CA ALA A 315 -23.13 -4.56 10.81
C ALA A 315 -23.25 -3.13 11.36
N LEU A 316 -22.57 -2.18 10.72
CA LEU A 316 -22.76 -0.75 10.98
C LEU A 316 -24.22 -0.38 10.71
N ASP A 317 -24.98 -0.10 11.78
CA ASP A 317 -26.27 0.58 11.69
C ASP A 317 -26.02 2.05 11.31
N LYS A 318 -26.32 2.38 10.06
CA LYS A 318 -26.15 3.72 9.46
C LYS A 318 -27.09 4.79 10.05
N ARG A 319 -27.84 4.52 11.12
CA ARG A 319 -28.84 5.45 11.68
C ARG A 319 -28.47 6.16 12.98
N ARG A 320 -27.27 5.96 13.54
CA ARG A 320 -26.91 6.54 14.85
C ARG A 320 -25.87 7.67 14.86
N ALA A 321 -25.39 8.14 13.71
CA ALA A 321 -24.39 9.23 13.66
C ALA A 321 -24.98 10.64 13.47
N ILE A 322 -26.27 10.85 13.72
CA ILE A 322 -26.88 12.19 13.75
C ILE A 322 -27.72 12.31 15.00
N ARG A 323 -27.07 12.57 16.13
CA ARG A 323 -27.60 13.35 17.25
C ARG A 323 -26.49 13.73 18.22
#